data_AF-A0A5K1BYN2-F1
#
_entry.id   AF-A0A5K1BYN2-F1
#
_cell.length_a   1.000
_cell.length_b   1.000
_cell.length_c   1.000
_cell.angle_alpha   90.00
_cell.angle_beta   90.00
_cell.angle_gamma   90.00
#
_symmetry.space_group_name_H-M   'P 1'
#
loop_
_entity.id
_entity.type
_entity.pdbx_description
1 polymer ?
#
loop_
_entity_poly.entity_id
_entity_poly.type
_entity_poly.pdbx_seq_one_letter_code
_entity_poly.pdbx_strand_id
1 'polypeptide(L)' 'LIECDNTYNKGCNGGYKNYVFQFIIDNGGIDTEQDYPYTAIDGICNTTE' A
#
# COMPACT_ATOMS: atom_id res chain seq x y z
N LEU A 1 -0.77 -0.99 1.36
CA LEU A 1 -0.83 -0.65 -0.09
C LEU A 1 -1.18 0.82 -0.32
N ILE A 2 -2.40 1.25 -0.01
CA ILE A 2 -2.90 2.63 -0.23
C ILE A 2 -1.93 3.69 0.31
N GLU A 3 -1.37 3.47 1.49
CA GLU A 3 -0.60 4.47 2.23
C GLU A 3 0.90 4.40 1.93
N CYS A 4 1.40 3.25 1.43
CA CYS A 4 2.82 2.96 1.25
C CYS A 4 3.29 2.95 -0.21
N ASP A 5 2.42 2.60 -1.15
CA ASP A 5 2.74 2.56 -2.57
C ASP A 5 2.34 3.89 -3.24
N ASN A 6 3.18 4.92 -3.07
CA ASN A 6 2.90 6.27 -3.56
C ASN A 6 3.66 6.64 -4.85
N THR A 7 4.45 5.72 -5.41
CA THR A 7 5.30 6.02 -6.58
C THR A 7 4.47 6.12 -7.86
N TYR A 8 3.51 5.21 -8.04
CA TYR A 8 2.63 5.16 -9.21
C TYR A 8 1.14 5.09 -8.85
N ASN A 9 0.82 4.83 -7.58
CA ASN A 9 -0.53 4.83 -7.06
C ASN A 9 -0.77 6.09 -6.22
N LYS A 10 -2.02 6.57 -6.20
CA LYS A 10 -2.41 7.84 -5.55
C LYS A 10 -3.42 7.62 -4.42
N GLY A 11 -3.22 6.54 -3.67
CA GLY A 11 -4.13 6.12 -2.61
C GLY A 11 -5.59 6.03 -3.10
N CYS A 12 -6.49 6.70 -2.39
CA CYS A 12 -7.92 6.77 -2.69
C CYS A 12 -8.26 7.43 -4.04
N ASN A 13 -7.31 8.16 -4.66
CA ASN A 13 -7.50 8.79 -5.97
C ASN A 13 -7.20 7.83 -7.14
N GLY A 14 -6.94 6.56 -6.84
CA GLY A 14 -6.78 5.50 -7.82
C GLY A 14 -5.32 5.12 -8.09
N GLY A 15 -5.16 4.08 -8.89
CA GLY A 15 -3.87 3.44 -9.15
C GLY A 15 -3.99 2.32 -10.17
N TYR A 16 -2.86 1.74 -10.56
CA TYR A 16 -2.79 0.64 -11.52
C TYR A 16 -2.25 -0.64 -10.88
N LYS A 17 -2.94 -1.75 -11.12
CA LYS A 17 -2.64 -3.07 -10.54
C LYS A 17 -1.23 -3.59 -10.86
N ASN A 18 -0.70 -3.28 -12.05
CA ASN A 18 0.63 -3.71 -12.46
C ASN A 18 1.73 -3.16 -11.55
N TYR A 19 1.60 -1.93 -11.06
CA TYR A 19 2.57 -1.34 -10.12
C TYR A 19 2.46 -1.93 -8.72
N VAL A 20 1.26 -2.34 -8.30
CA VAL A 20 1.06 -2.99 -7.00
C VAL A 20 1.85 -4.30 -6.91
N PHE A 21 1.85 -5.13 -7.96
CA PHE A 21 2.63 -6.37 -7.94
C PHE A 21 4.14 -6.11 -7.85
N GLN A 22 4.63 -5.10 -8.57
CA GLN A 22 6.03 -4.71 -8.50
C GLN A 22 6.38 -4.18 -7.10
N PHE A 23 5.52 -3.35 -6.52
CA PHE A 23 5.68 -2.86 -5.15
C PHE A 23 5.80 -4.01 -4.15
N ILE A 24 4.94 -5.04 -4.23
CA ILE A 24 5.00 -6.20 -3.32
C ILE A 24 6.35 -6.93 -3.46
N ILE A 25 6.85 -7.09 -4.67
CA ILE A 25 8.16 -7.73 -4.93
C ILE A 25 9.28 -6.89 -4.33
N ASP A 26 9.29 -5.58 -4.59
CA ASP A 26 10.35 -4.68 -4.16
C ASP A 26 10.34 -4.45 -2.64
N ASN A 27 9.15 -4.42 -2.03
CA ASN A 27 8.94 -4.28 -0.59
C ASN A 27 9.19 -5.60 0.18
N GLY A 28 9.36 -6.73 -0.53
CA GLY A 28 9.60 -8.04 0.08
C GLY A 28 8.37 -8.69 0.73
N GLY A 29 7.17 -8.20 0.41
CA GLY A 29 5.91 -8.63 1.00
C GLY A 29 4.97 -7.47 1.33
N ILE A 30 3.83 -7.81 1.93
CA ILE A 30 2.86 -6.88 2.51
C ILE A 30 2.26 -7.48 3.78
N ASP A 31 1.79 -6.61 4.66
CA ASP A 31 1.14 -7.00 5.90
C ASP A 31 -0.20 -7.69 5.67
N THR A 32 -0.62 -8.47 6.66
CA THR A 32 -1.94 -9.09 6.67
C THR A 32 -3.01 -8.05 7.02
N GLU A 33 -4.27 -8.30 6.67
CA GLU A 33 -5.39 -7.43 7.05
C GLU A 33 -5.56 -7.31 8.59
N GLN A 34 -5.09 -8.31 9.34
CA GLN A 34 -5.14 -8.27 10.79
C GLN A 34 -4.12 -7.26 11.37
N ASP A 35 -2.92 -7.20 10.78
CA ASP A 35 -1.83 -6.35 11.25
C ASP A 35 -1.95 -4.93 10.67
N TYR A 36 -2.51 -4.80 9.46
CA TYR A 36 -2.72 -3.52 8.78
C TYR A 36 -4.16 -3.39 8.24
N PRO A 37 -5.16 -3.09 9.11
CA PRO A 37 -6.56 -3.02 8.71
C PRO A 37 -6.87 -1.89 7.74
N TYR A 38 -7.80 -2.12 6.81
CA TYR A 38 -8.24 -1.12 5.86
C TYR A 38 -9.06 0.02 6.52
N THR A 39 -8.62 1.26 6.29
CA THR A 39 -9.19 2.47 6.91
C THR A 39 -10.13 3.27 6.00
N ALA A 40 -10.19 2.93 4.70
CA ALA A 40 -10.98 3.65 3.69
C ALA A 40 -10.68 5.15 3.54
N ILE A 41 -9.48 5.59 3.95
CA ILE A 41 -9.01 6.96 3.82
C ILE A 41 -7.55 6.98 3.33
N ASP A 42 -7.12 8.12 2.78
CA ASP A 42 -5.69 8.36 2.55
C ASP A 42 -5.00 8.57 3.90
N GLY A 43 -3.85 7.92 4.09
CA GLY A 43 -3.07 7.93 5.31
C GLY A 43 -1.57 7.97 5.04
N ILE A 44 -0.77 7.86 6.10
CA ILE A 44 0.69 7.81 6.02
C ILE A 44 1.11 6.36 6.25
N CYS A 45 2.02 5.85 5.40
CA CYS A 45 2.59 4.52 5.55
C CYS A 45 3.13 4.30 6.97
N ASN A 46 2.58 3.32 7.69
CA ASN A 46 3.16 2.85 8.94
C ASN A 46 4.31 1.88 8.62
N THR A 47 5.52 2.20 9.09
CA THR A 47 6.74 1.38 8.89
C THR A 47 7.32 0.87 10.21
N THR A 48 6.57 1.05 11.30
CA THR A 48 7.03 0.79 12.68
C THR A 48 6.49 -0.51 13.29
N GLU A 49 5.86 -1.37 12.49
CA GLU A 49 5.51 -2.74 12.89
C GLU A 49 6.77 -3.63 13.05
#